data_AF-A0A7C5G278-F1
#
_entry.id   AF-A0A7C5G278-F1
#
_cell.length_a   1.000
_cell.length_b   1.000
_cell.length_c   1.000
_cell.angle_alpha   90.00
_cell.angle_beta   90.00
_cell.angle_gamma   90.00
#
_symmetry.space_group_name_H-M   'P 1'
#
loop_
_entity.id
_entity.type
_entity.pdbx_description
1 polymer ?
#
loop_
_entity_poly.entity_id
_entity_poly.type
_entity_poly.pdbx_seq_one_letter_code
_entity_poly.pdbx_strand_id
1 'polypeptide(L)'
;MKAVCSVVILLLACLLPTTCSAYLYGVDISGHQGAINWTSLMSAKSFALMKATEGTGFTDPYFAGSRNGSRNAGILRGYYHYCRPDLHNSGKSEADYFLSVVCPLQAGEVLMCDYEPETDPADPVGWCLEWLNECYAVTGVKPLIYLNQGQINAWNWSRVISAGYPLNLACPDFNPDPTHPVLKWPRNTIKQYDWYDNTCPGIQWHPVDLDVFNGNAEDWQAMGGQKPTITTQPVGGGNCSGAPITLTIAATGAPAPTYQWRLNGDNISGATSTSYAAPTSGTYDCVATNSFGSATSNSVTVSVSTAPSMKTQPISQTVHFGSTATFTLAANGPSLSYQWRFNGVNITGATSTSYTAANPGVYNCVITNSCGSITSSPAVLSFDDATNVATAAAAKQLADGVVVALRGRSAVTRAFSTSFYVEDANRAGGIRVIPNGPAYLLPENANAVVYGKLKTLAGERYLSNALTWNAGTISSPTPLGITGQSAGLPLAQGLLVRMCGTVAINPLIPTTFSLLDGSRSPITVQLYGVTPPTDGAFVTVQGVVGREATGPVLRVNKSTDMW
;
A
#
# COMPACT_ATOMS: atom_id res chain seq x y z
N MET A 1 -25.68 -6.04 1.87
CA MET A 1 -26.22 -5.21 0.77
C MET A 1 -26.83 -3.93 1.33
N LYS A 2 -26.07 -2.84 1.38
CA LYS A 2 -26.59 -1.47 1.41
C LYS A 2 -25.56 -0.62 0.67
N ALA A 3 -25.91 -0.25 -0.56
CA ALA A 3 -25.10 0.60 -1.41
C ALA A 3 -25.15 2.03 -0.86
N VAL A 4 -24.00 2.60 -0.54
CA VAL A 4 -23.85 4.03 -0.28
C VAL A 4 -23.57 4.68 -1.64
N CYS A 5 -24.61 5.24 -2.25
CA CYS A 5 -24.46 6.13 -3.39
C CYS A 5 -23.75 7.40 -2.92
N SER A 6 -22.47 7.53 -3.28
CA SER A 6 -21.75 8.80 -3.18
C SER A 6 -22.24 9.70 -4.30
N VAL A 7 -22.97 10.76 -3.94
CA VAL A 7 -23.30 11.85 -4.85
C VAL A 7 -22.03 12.64 -5.09
N VAL A 8 -21.38 12.41 -6.24
CA VAL A 8 -20.35 13.30 -6.76
C VAL A 8 -21.07 14.50 -7.34
N ILE A 9 -21.13 15.60 -6.58
CA ILE A 9 -21.52 16.91 -7.11
C ILE A 9 -20.35 17.38 -7.97
N LEU A 10 -20.40 17.07 -9.26
CA LEU A 10 -19.54 17.68 -10.26
C LEU A 10 -20.05 19.11 -10.48
N LEU A 11 -19.57 20.04 -9.67
CA LEU A 11 -19.75 21.48 -9.89
C LEU A 11 -18.88 21.87 -11.11
N LEU A 12 -19.41 21.62 -12.31
CA LEU A 12 -18.91 22.25 -13.52
C LEU A 12 -19.39 23.72 -13.49
N ALA A 13 -18.70 24.54 -12.70
CA ALA A 13 -18.77 25.98 -12.86
C ALA A 13 -18.05 26.32 -14.17
N CYS A 14 -18.77 26.26 -15.29
CA CYS A 14 -18.41 27.05 -16.47
C CYS A 14 -18.74 28.51 -16.16
N LEU A 15 -17.95 29.09 -15.24
CA LEU A 15 -17.78 30.52 -15.15
C LEU A 15 -16.81 30.85 -16.27
N LEU A 16 -17.33 31.25 -17.42
CA LEU A 16 -16.55 32.14 -18.29
C LEU A 16 -16.30 33.39 -17.44
N PRO A 17 -15.06 33.75 -17.07
CA PRO A 17 -14.84 35.09 -16.58
C PRO A 17 -14.92 36.00 -17.81
N THR A 18 -16.10 36.52 -18.11
CA THR A 18 -16.17 37.84 -18.75
C THR A 18 -16.01 38.87 -17.64
N THR A 19 -14.86 38.85 -16.97
CA THR A 19 -14.37 40.07 -16.32
C THR A 19 -13.95 40.96 -17.48
N CYS A 20 -14.62 42.10 -17.65
CA CYS A 20 -13.99 43.22 -18.33
C CYS A 20 -12.67 43.43 -17.58
N SER A 21 -11.55 43.01 -18.17
CA SER A 21 -10.24 43.13 -17.56
C SER A 21 -9.94 44.62 -17.50
N ALA A 22 -10.16 45.25 -16.35
CA ALA A 22 -9.89 46.67 -16.17
C ALA A 22 -8.39 46.89 -16.39
N TYR A 23 -8.05 47.80 -17.31
CA TYR A 23 -6.68 48.26 -17.49
C TYR A 23 -6.12 48.79 -16.18
N LEU A 24 -4.82 48.62 -15.98
CA LEU A 24 -4.15 49.18 -14.82
C LEU A 24 -3.67 50.59 -15.17
N TYR A 25 -3.87 51.53 -14.25
CA TYR A 25 -3.39 52.90 -14.38
C TYR A 25 -2.20 53.10 -13.47
N GLY A 26 -1.19 53.78 -13.98
CA GLY A 26 0.07 53.98 -13.26
C GLY A 26 0.62 55.38 -13.43
N VAL A 27 1.85 55.48 -12.96
CA VAL A 27 2.75 56.62 -13.13
C VAL A 27 4.16 56.10 -13.38
N ASP A 28 4.99 56.92 -13.98
CA ASP A 28 6.44 56.77 -13.90
C ASP A 28 7.06 58.00 -13.22
N ILE A 29 8.09 57.74 -12.41
CA ILE A 29 8.65 58.72 -11.47
C ILE A 29 10.17 58.64 -11.43
N SER A 30 10.79 59.77 -11.07
CA SER A 30 12.22 59.90 -10.82
C SER A 30 12.45 60.75 -9.56
N GLY A 31 13.71 61.11 -9.31
CA GLY A 31 14.09 62.07 -8.28
C GLY A 31 13.42 63.45 -8.44
N HIS A 32 12.89 63.77 -9.63
CA HIS A 32 12.12 65.01 -9.86
C HIS A 32 10.80 65.05 -9.08
N GLN A 33 10.18 63.89 -8.82
CA GLN A 33 8.94 63.79 -8.04
C GLN A 33 9.19 63.75 -6.53
N GLY A 34 10.46 63.64 -6.10
CA GLY A 34 10.87 63.64 -4.70
C GLY A 34 10.35 62.42 -3.91
N ALA A 35 10.12 62.60 -2.61
CA ALA A 35 9.63 61.54 -1.75
C ALA A 35 8.14 61.26 -1.99
N ILE A 36 7.80 59.98 -2.17
CA ILE A 36 6.43 59.55 -2.50
C ILE A 36 5.69 59.04 -1.27
N ASN A 37 4.45 59.49 -1.07
CA ASN A 37 3.53 58.86 -0.12
C ASN A 37 2.82 57.69 -0.81
N TRP A 38 3.39 56.50 -0.63
CA TRP A 38 2.96 55.28 -1.30
C TRP A 38 1.54 54.81 -0.92
N THR A 39 1.08 55.09 0.31
CA THR A 39 -0.29 54.76 0.72
C THR A 39 -1.30 55.60 -0.05
N SER A 40 -1.03 56.90 -0.21
CA SER A 40 -1.87 57.78 -1.02
C SER A 40 -1.81 57.41 -2.50
N LEU A 41 -0.63 57.09 -3.03
CA LEU A 41 -0.47 56.66 -4.42
C LEU A 41 -1.26 55.38 -4.72
N MET A 42 -1.19 54.39 -3.83
CA MET A 42 -1.94 53.13 -3.95
C MET A 42 -3.45 53.30 -3.97
N SER A 43 -3.98 54.38 -3.41
CA SER A 43 -5.41 54.69 -3.48
C SER A 43 -5.85 55.21 -4.85
N ALA A 44 -4.91 55.67 -5.68
CA ALA A 44 -5.16 56.32 -6.96
C ALA A 44 -4.61 55.54 -8.17
N LYS A 45 -3.56 54.74 -7.97
CA LYS A 45 -2.80 54.08 -9.04
C LYS A 45 -2.50 52.63 -8.67
N SER A 46 -2.45 51.79 -9.71
CA SER A 46 -2.21 50.35 -9.62
C SER A 46 -0.73 50.00 -9.75
N PHE A 47 0.04 50.79 -10.48
CA PHE A 47 1.48 50.57 -10.66
C PHE A 47 2.32 51.85 -10.65
N ALA A 48 3.62 51.70 -10.43
CA ALA A 48 4.61 52.76 -10.58
C ALA A 48 5.90 52.24 -11.26
N LEU A 49 6.41 52.95 -12.26
CA LEU A 49 7.75 52.73 -12.83
C LEU A 49 8.72 53.77 -12.24
N MET A 50 9.92 53.35 -11.84
CA MET A 50 10.86 54.21 -11.11
C MET A 50 12.21 54.30 -11.81
N LYS A 51 12.73 55.52 -12.00
CA LYS A 51 14.10 55.72 -12.47
C LYS A 51 15.06 55.09 -11.48
N ALA A 52 15.90 54.18 -11.94
CA ALA A 52 16.94 53.57 -11.12
C ALA A 52 18.31 54.13 -11.44
N THR A 53 18.65 54.18 -12.73
CA THR A 53 20.00 54.53 -13.19
C THR A 53 19.96 55.29 -14.50
N GLU A 54 21.07 55.93 -14.80
CA GLU A 54 21.33 56.62 -16.06
C GLU A 54 22.81 56.42 -16.44
N GLY A 55 23.06 56.02 -17.69
CA GLY A 55 24.40 55.69 -18.16
C GLY A 55 25.11 54.64 -17.28
N THR A 56 26.42 54.76 -17.13
CA THR A 56 27.23 53.81 -16.34
C THR A 56 27.62 54.32 -14.94
N GLY A 57 27.09 55.48 -14.52
CA GLY A 57 27.59 56.16 -13.33
C GLY A 57 26.58 56.94 -12.49
N PHE A 58 25.32 57.09 -12.93
CA PHE A 58 24.31 57.79 -12.15
C PHE A 58 23.27 56.81 -11.59
N THR A 59 23.04 56.85 -10.29
CA THR A 59 21.90 56.20 -9.62
C THR A 59 20.98 57.29 -9.10
N ASP A 60 19.68 57.15 -9.36
CA ASP A 60 18.69 58.09 -8.87
C ASP A 60 18.69 58.09 -7.31
N PRO A 61 18.93 59.23 -6.65
CA PRO A 61 19.03 59.29 -5.19
C PRO A 61 17.75 58.86 -4.45
N TYR A 62 16.59 58.93 -5.10
CA TYR A 62 15.30 58.54 -4.53
C TYR A 62 14.95 57.07 -4.81
N PHE A 63 15.67 56.40 -5.71
CA PHE A 63 15.37 55.02 -6.12
C PHE A 63 15.24 54.06 -4.94
N ALA A 64 16.19 54.06 -4.01
CA ALA A 64 16.17 53.15 -2.87
C ALA A 64 14.94 53.36 -1.97
N GLY A 65 14.56 54.62 -1.74
CA GLY A 65 13.36 54.99 -1.00
C GLY A 65 12.08 54.57 -1.73
N SER A 66 12.01 54.84 -3.03
CA SER A 66 10.87 54.49 -3.89
C SER A 66 10.70 52.98 -4.04
N ARG A 67 11.79 52.23 -4.20
CA ARG A 67 11.81 50.77 -4.25
C ARG A 67 11.27 50.15 -2.96
N ASN A 68 11.77 50.59 -1.80
CA ASN A 68 11.33 50.04 -0.53
C ASN A 68 9.90 50.47 -0.17
N GLY A 69 9.56 51.72 -0.44
CA GLY A 69 8.23 52.27 -0.20
C GLY A 69 7.16 51.58 -1.05
N SER A 70 7.43 51.41 -2.36
CA SER A 70 6.55 50.64 -3.23
C SER A 70 6.38 49.22 -2.72
N ARG A 71 7.47 48.50 -2.42
CA ARG A 71 7.46 47.12 -1.86
C ARG A 71 6.54 46.99 -0.65
N ASN A 72 6.72 47.88 0.32
CA ASN A 72 5.93 47.86 1.54
C ASN A 72 4.44 48.19 1.30
N ALA A 73 4.14 49.07 0.34
CA ALA A 73 2.76 49.43 0.00
C ALA A 73 2.05 48.39 -0.88
N GLY A 74 2.79 47.46 -1.49
CA GLY A 74 2.21 46.44 -2.35
C GLY A 74 1.84 46.89 -3.77
N ILE A 75 2.15 48.13 -4.18
CA ILE A 75 1.87 48.65 -5.54
C ILE A 75 2.62 47.89 -6.63
N LEU A 76 2.00 47.53 -7.75
CA LEU A 76 2.76 46.90 -8.85
C LEU A 76 3.88 47.83 -9.31
N ARG A 77 5.03 47.29 -9.70
CA ARG A 77 6.25 48.10 -9.79
C ARG A 77 7.20 47.69 -10.89
N GLY A 78 7.93 48.67 -11.40
CA GLY A 78 9.04 48.45 -12.31
C GLY A 78 10.14 49.47 -12.14
N TYR A 79 11.28 49.18 -12.74
CA TYR A 79 12.47 50.02 -12.68
C TYR A 79 12.97 50.31 -14.07
N TYR A 80 13.36 51.55 -14.33
CA TYR A 80 13.86 51.95 -15.64
C TYR A 80 15.27 52.51 -15.60
N HIS A 81 15.94 52.37 -16.73
CA HIS A 81 17.28 52.85 -17.00
C HIS A 81 17.22 53.88 -18.12
N TYR A 82 17.61 55.13 -17.83
CA TYR A 82 17.71 56.19 -18.84
C TYR A 82 18.99 56.01 -19.66
N CYS A 83 18.83 55.68 -20.94
CA CYS A 83 19.94 55.26 -21.80
C CYS A 83 20.84 56.45 -22.19
N ARG A 84 22.16 56.25 -22.13
CA ARG A 84 23.16 57.26 -22.51
C ARG A 84 24.19 56.76 -23.53
N PRO A 85 23.77 56.23 -24.70
CA PRO A 85 24.69 55.86 -25.79
C PRO A 85 25.55 57.04 -26.28
N ASP A 86 25.10 58.28 -26.07
CA ASP A 86 25.85 59.50 -26.36
C ASP A 86 27.16 59.60 -25.55
N LEU A 87 27.25 58.91 -24.42
CA LEU A 87 28.47 58.79 -23.60
C LEU A 87 29.41 57.68 -24.08
N HIS A 88 29.16 57.10 -25.26
CA HIS A 88 29.94 56.02 -25.87
C HIS A 88 29.98 54.71 -25.06
N ASN A 89 28.99 54.47 -24.21
CA ASN A 89 28.79 53.21 -23.53
C ASN A 89 28.13 52.18 -24.47
N SER A 90 28.39 50.89 -24.25
CA SER A 90 27.61 49.82 -24.90
C SER A 90 26.30 49.59 -24.16
N GLY A 91 25.30 49.04 -24.85
CA GLY A 91 24.01 48.69 -24.23
C GLY A 91 24.22 47.66 -23.13
N LYS A 92 25.14 46.72 -23.32
CA LYS A 92 25.53 45.78 -22.26
C LYS A 92 26.10 46.49 -21.03
N SER A 93 27.02 47.45 -21.19
CA SER A 93 27.65 48.11 -20.05
C SER A 93 26.65 48.91 -19.19
N GLU A 94 25.66 49.52 -19.83
CA GLU A 94 24.58 50.22 -19.13
C GLU A 94 23.59 49.23 -18.48
N ALA A 95 23.32 48.09 -19.10
CA ALA A 95 22.53 47.02 -18.48
C ALA A 95 23.23 46.44 -17.26
N ASP A 96 24.53 46.17 -17.33
CA ASP A 96 25.33 45.66 -16.21
C ASP A 96 25.26 46.62 -15.02
N TYR A 97 25.38 47.93 -15.26
CA TYR A 97 25.26 48.94 -14.22
C TYR A 97 23.84 49.01 -13.63
N PHE A 98 22.80 49.05 -14.47
CA PHE A 98 21.42 49.00 -14.02
C PHE A 98 21.13 47.77 -13.15
N LEU A 99 21.53 46.58 -13.60
CA LEU A 99 21.35 45.32 -12.88
C LEU A 99 22.09 45.30 -11.54
N SER A 100 23.26 45.94 -11.44
CA SER A 100 23.98 46.08 -10.17
C SER A 100 23.20 46.85 -9.09
N VAL A 101 22.27 47.72 -9.51
CA VAL A 101 21.44 48.54 -8.63
C VAL A 101 20.08 47.88 -8.35
N VAL A 102 19.47 47.25 -9.36
CA VAL A 102 18.11 46.70 -9.23
C VAL A 102 18.06 45.24 -8.79
N CYS A 103 19.11 44.44 -8.94
CA CYS A 103 19.10 43.05 -8.50
C CYS A 103 19.44 42.88 -7.00
N PRO A 104 18.94 41.81 -6.34
CA PRO A 104 17.98 40.82 -6.84
C PRO A 104 16.55 41.38 -6.95
N LEU A 105 15.78 40.88 -7.92
CA LEU A 105 14.37 41.25 -8.11
C LEU A 105 13.44 40.43 -7.21
N GLN A 106 12.29 41.00 -6.87
CA GLN A 106 11.11 40.26 -6.40
C GLN A 106 10.24 39.87 -7.60
N ALA A 107 9.47 38.78 -7.46
CA ALA A 107 8.50 38.38 -8.49
C ALA A 107 7.51 39.52 -8.77
N GLY A 108 7.23 39.77 -10.04
CA GLY A 108 6.36 40.84 -10.51
C GLY A 108 7.05 42.21 -10.67
N GLU A 109 8.35 42.32 -10.41
CA GLU A 109 9.13 43.54 -10.71
C GLU A 109 9.54 43.55 -12.18
N VAL A 110 9.06 44.56 -12.92
CA VAL A 110 9.38 44.71 -14.36
C VAL A 110 10.58 45.64 -14.57
N LEU A 111 11.28 45.45 -15.68
CA LEU A 111 12.43 46.27 -16.08
C LEU A 111 12.08 47.06 -17.33
N MET A 112 12.68 48.24 -17.53
CA MET A 112 12.46 49.05 -18.72
C MET A 112 13.75 49.73 -19.21
N CYS A 113 14.04 49.55 -20.49
CA CYS A 113 15.04 50.31 -21.24
C CYS A 113 14.38 51.63 -21.66
N ASP A 114 14.79 52.74 -21.07
CA ASP A 114 14.28 54.06 -21.43
C ASP A 114 15.16 54.69 -22.51
N TYR A 115 14.80 54.43 -23.77
CA TYR A 115 15.58 54.85 -24.92
C TYR A 115 15.06 56.17 -25.48
N GLU A 116 15.61 57.27 -24.99
CA GLU A 116 15.40 58.62 -25.51
C GLU A 116 16.69 59.44 -25.45
N PRO A 117 17.78 58.95 -26.09
CA PRO A 117 19.09 59.53 -25.90
C PRO A 117 19.20 60.92 -26.54
N GLU A 118 20.11 61.73 -26.01
CA GLU A 118 20.51 63.02 -26.60
C GLU A 118 21.08 62.84 -28.02
N THR A 119 21.75 61.72 -28.27
CA THR A 119 22.28 61.37 -29.61
C THR A 119 22.25 59.87 -29.82
N ASP A 120 21.71 59.46 -30.97
CA ASP A 120 21.66 58.06 -31.39
C ASP A 120 23.07 57.51 -31.70
N PRO A 121 23.39 56.25 -31.31
CA PRO A 121 24.58 55.55 -31.79
C PRO A 121 24.40 55.12 -33.25
N ALA A 122 25.44 54.55 -33.86
CA ALA A 122 25.40 54.10 -35.26
C ALA A 122 24.36 52.98 -35.53
N ASP A 123 24.10 52.12 -34.54
CA ASP A 123 23.04 51.09 -34.57
C ASP A 123 22.16 51.19 -33.30
N PRO A 124 21.16 52.10 -33.29
CA PRO A 124 20.24 52.28 -32.15
C PRO A 124 19.53 50.99 -31.73
N VAL A 125 19.05 50.23 -32.72
CA VAL A 125 18.30 49.00 -32.50
C VAL A 125 19.21 47.91 -31.93
N GLY A 126 20.44 47.79 -32.45
CA GLY A 126 21.45 46.88 -31.93
C GLY A 126 21.86 47.21 -30.50
N TRP A 127 22.05 48.50 -30.19
CA TRP A 127 22.39 48.96 -28.85
C TRP A 127 21.28 48.61 -27.84
N CYS A 128 20.01 48.92 -28.16
CA CYS A 128 18.88 48.57 -27.30
C CYS A 128 18.75 47.05 -27.13
N LEU A 129 18.90 46.29 -28.22
CA LEU A 129 18.79 44.84 -28.17
C LEU A 129 19.89 44.21 -27.30
N GLU A 130 21.10 44.77 -27.30
CA GLU A 130 22.18 44.35 -26.40
C GLU A 130 21.78 44.56 -24.93
N TRP A 131 21.27 45.75 -24.59
CA TRP A 131 20.79 46.05 -23.23
C TRP A 131 19.65 45.11 -22.79
N LEU A 132 18.64 44.94 -23.65
CA LEU A 132 17.46 44.10 -23.38
C LEU A 132 17.84 42.63 -23.17
N ASN A 133 18.74 42.11 -24.00
CA ASN A 133 19.21 40.72 -23.91
C ASN A 133 20.05 40.48 -22.66
N GLU A 134 20.87 41.43 -22.24
CA GLU A 134 21.66 41.30 -21.01
C GLU A 134 20.73 41.20 -19.79
N CYS A 135 19.76 42.12 -19.67
CA CYS A 135 18.77 42.09 -18.61
C CYS A 135 17.98 40.77 -18.60
N TYR A 136 17.56 40.26 -19.77
CA TYR A 136 16.87 38.98 -19.85
C TYR A 136 17.77 37.79 -19.48
N ALA A 137 19.03 37.79 -19.90
CA ALA A 137 19.98 36.73 -19.59
C ALA A 137 20.25 36.61 -18.09
N VAL A 138 20.34 37.75 -17.39
CA VAL A 138 20.61 37.79 -15.94
C VAL A 138 19.37 37.48 -15.10
N THR A 139 18.19 37.97 -15.51
CA THR A 139 17.00 37.96 -14.65
C THR A 139 15.93 36.95 -15.07
N GLY A 140 15.92 36.56 -16.35
CA GLY A 140 14.82 35.82 -16.97
C GLY A 140 13.55 36.66 -17.21
N VAL A 141 13.59 37.97 -16.94
CA VAL A 141 12.52 38.94 -17.21
C VAL A 141 12.81 39.67 -18.50
N LYS A 142 11.84 39.72 -19.41
CA LYS A 142 11.97 40.52 -20.64
C LYS A 142 11.66 41.98 -20.32
N PRO A 143 12.63 42.90 -20.41
CA PRO A 143 12.35 44.29 -20.13
C PRO A 143 11.45 44.91 -21.20
N LEU A 144 10.68 45.92 -20.78
CA LEU A 144 10.04 46.87 -21.66
C LEU A 144 11.10 47.71 -22.39
N ILE A 145 10.77 48.20 -23.58
CA ILE A 145 11.48 49.30 -24.23
C ILE A 145 10.54 50.50 -24.31
N TYR A 146 10.95 51.64 -23.75
CA TYR A 146 10.25 52.90 -23.90
C TYR A 146 10.72 53.60 -25.17
N LEU A 147 9.77 54.00 -26.02
CA LEU A 147 10.01 54.73 -27.25
C LEU A 147 8.85 55.69 -27.54
N ASN A 148 9.17 56.82 -28.16
CA ASN A 148 8.17 57.65 -28.82
C ASN A 148 7.90 57.20 -30.27
N GLN A 149 6.78 57.68 -30.85
CA GLN A 149 6.38 57.30 -32.21
C GLN A 149 7.40 57.73 -33.29
N GLY A 150 8.17 58.79 -33.06
CA GLY A 150 9.23 59.23 -33.96
C GLY A 150 10.35 58.22 -34.08
N GLN A 151 10.84 57.70 -32.95
CA GLN A 151 11.89 56.67 -32.90
C GLN A 151 11.43 55.33 -33.48
N ILE A 152 10.18 54.96 -33.23
CA ILE A 152 9.57 53.77 -33.84
C ILE A 152 9.55 53.90 -35.37
N ASN A 153 9.28 55.10 -35.89
CA ASN A 153 9.25 55.36 -37.32
C ASN A 153 10.64 55.43 -37.96
N ALA A 154 11.63 55.96 -37.24
CA ALA A 154 12.98 56.21 -37.72
C ALA A 154 13.77 54.93 -38.01
N TRP A 155 13.56 53.85 -37.24
CA TRP A 155 14.40 52.66 -37.27
C TRP A 155 13.64 51.36 -37.53
N ASN A 156 14.36 50.31 -37.92
CA ASN A 156 13.79 48.97 -38.13
C ASN A 156 13.88 48.12 -36.86
N TRP A 157 12.83 48.12 -36.06
CA TRP A 157 12.73 47.41 -34.78
C TRP A 157 12.43 45.92 -34.87
N SER A 158 12.41 45.32 -36.08
CA SER A 158 12.08 43.90 -36.27
C SER A 158 12.92 42.96 -35.40
N ARG A 159 14.21 43.25 -35.15
CA ARG A 159 15.07 42.45 -34.27
C ARG A 159 14.56 42.42 -32.83
N VAL A 160 14.10 43.55 -32.30
CA VAL A 160 13.56 43.67 -30.94
C VAL A 160 12.16 43.04 -30.85
N ILE A 161 11.33 43.26 -31.87
CA ILE A 161 9.97 42.68 -31.97
C ILE A 161 10.03 41.15 -32.08
N SER A 162 10.88 40.61 -32.96
CA SER A 162 11.04 39.16 -33.12
C SER A 162 11.67 38.49 -31.89
N ALA A 163 12.48 39.23 -31.13
CA ALA A 163 12.95 38.79 -29.82
C ALA A 163 11.85 38.84 -28.74
N GLY A 164 10.70 39.45 -29.02
CA GLY A 164 9.51 39.45 -28.17
C GLY A 164 9.59 40.39 -26.97
N TYR A 165 10.31 41.51 -27.08
CA TYR A 165 10.34 42.54 -26.03
C TYR A 165 9.09 43.44 -26.09
N PRO A 166 8.42 43.71 -24.95
CA PRO A 166 7.24 44.55 -24.90
C PRO A 166 7.57 46.05 -25.05
N LEU A 167 6.65 46.82 -25.63
CA LEU A 167 6.77 48.27 -25.83
C LEU A 167 6.06 49.04 -24.71
N ASN A 168 6.75 50.02 -24.12
CA ASN A 168 6.13 51.18 -23.49
C ASN A 168 6.11 52.34 -24.51
N LEU A 169 4.94 52.81 -24.90
CA LEU A 169 4.78 53.86 -25.90
C LEU A 169 4.62 55.23 -25.23
N ALA A 170 5.52 56.16 -25.56
CA ALA A 170 5.33 57.58 -25.27
C ALA A 170 4.36 58.21 -26.28
N CYS A 171 3.14 58.52 -25.85
CA CYS A 171 2.10 59.09 -26.71
C CYS A 171 1.18 60.02 -25.89
N PRO A 172 1.56 61.30 -25.70
CA PRO A 172 0.91 62.25 -24.80
C PRO A 172 -0.33 62.87 -25.45
N ASP A 173 -1.26 62.04 -25.90
CA ASP A 173 -2.50 62.46 -26.56
C ASP A 173 -3.64 62.68 -25.54
N PHE A 174 -3.33 62.64 -24.23
CA PHE A 174 -4.28 62.70 -23.11
C PHE A 174 -5.35 61.59 -23.12
N ASN A 175 -5.17 60.56 -23.94
CA ASN A 175 -6.11 59.46 -24.08
C ASN A 175 -5.54 58.20 -23.42
N PRO A 176 -6.09 57.73 -22.29
CA PRO A 176 -5.59 56.54 -21.61
C PRO A 176 -6.11 55.24 -22.25
N ASP A 177 -6.23 55.20 -23.57
CA ASP A 177 -6.53 53.99 -24.33
C ASP A 177 -5.21 53.23 -24.60
N PRO A 178 -4.97 52.09 -23.91
CA PRO A 178 -3.78 51.28 -24.12
C PRO A 178 -3.86 50.48 -25.42
N THR A 179 -4.92 50.60 -26.22
CA THR A 179 -5.01 49.97 -27.55
C THR A 179 -4.66 50.93 -28.68
N HIS A 180 -4.10 52.11 -28.35
CA HIS A 180 -3.63 53.09 -29.32
C HIS A 180 -2.79 52.43 -30.43
N PRO A 181 -3.15 52.60 -31.71
CA PRO A 181 -2.43 52.00 -32.82
C PRO A 181 -0.96 52.44 -32.84
N VAL A 182 -0.04 51.47 -32.87
CA VAL A 182 1.38 51.75 -33.01
C VAL A 182 1.82 51.37 -34.41
N LEU A 183 2.24 52.34 -35.20
CA LEU A 183 2.77 52.06 -36.53
C LEU A 183 4.07 51.27 -36.39
N LYS A 184 4.20 50.16 -37.14
CA LYS A 184 5.38 49.25 -37.15
C LYS A 184 5.63 48.45 -35.86
N TRP A 185 4.76 48.49 -34.85
CA TRP A 185 4.83 47.62 -33.68
C TRP A 185 3.52 46.86 -33.49
N PRO A 186 3.53 45.54 -33.19
CA PRO A 186 2.28 44.76 -33.15
C PRO A 186 1.25 45.23 -32.12
N ARG A 187 1.71 45.67 -30.94
CA ARG A 187 0.89 46.21 -29.85
C ARG A 187 1.75 47.00 -28.86
N ASN A 188 1.19 48.04 -28.24
CA ASN A 188 1.79 48.61 -27.03
C ASN A 188 1.40 47.76 -25.81
N THR A 189 2.31 47.70 -24.83
CA THR A 189 2.10 46.99 -23.56
C THR A 189 1.79 47.97 -22.45
N ILE A 190 2.52 49.08 -22.41
CA ILE A 190 2.20 50.27 -21.63
C ILE A 190 2.11 51.45 -22.60
N LYS A 191 1.25 52.41 -22.28
CA LYS A 191 1.21 53.72 -22.93
C LYS A 191 1.33 54.80 -21.87
N GLN A 192 2.36 55.63 -21.99
CA GLN A 192 2.46 56.90 -21.29
C GLN A 192 1.62 57.92 -22.06
N TYR A 193 0.53 58.41 -21.46
CA TYR A 193 -0.51 59.18 -22.16
C TYR A 193 -0.60 60.65 -21.76
N ASP A 194 0.07 61.05 -20.68
CA ASP A 194 0.09 62.44 -20.20
C ASP A 194 1.34 62.69 -19.37
N TRP A 195 1.92 63.89 -19.53
CA TRP A 195 3.07 64.41 -18.78
C TRP A 195 2.95 65.93 -18.57
N TYR A 196 1.76 66.50 -18.76
CA TYR A 196 1.53 67.95 -18.79
C TYR A 196 0.52 68.37 -17.71
N ASP A 197 0.87 69.40 -16.92
CA ASP A 197 0.01 70.09 -15.91
C ASP A 197 -1.02 69.20 -15.18
N ASN A 198 -0.56 68.09 -14.61
CA ASN A 198 -1.40 67.15 -13.86
C ASN A 198 -0.93 67.01 -12.40
N THR A 199 -1.75 66.36 -11.58
CA THR A 199 -1.41 66.02 -10.19
C THR A 199 -1.82 64.58 -9.88
N CYS A 200 -1.10 63.92 -8.97
CA CYS A 200 -1.41 62.56 -8.53
C CYS A 200 -1.35 62.47 -6.99
N PRO A 201 -2.36 61.88 -6.32
CA PRO A 201 -2.30 61.65 -4.89
C PRO A 201 -1.02 60.93 -4.46
N GLY A 202 -0.37 61.47 -3.44
CA GLY A 202 0.88 60.95 -2.90
C GLY A 202 2.15 61.47 -3.57
N ILE A 203 2.03 62.28 -4.62
CA ILE A 203 3.15 62.91 -5.31
C ILE A 203 3.07 64.42 -5.12
N GLN A 204 4.09 65.00 -4.48
CA GLN A 204 4.09 66.43 -4.13
C GLN A 204 4.52 67.31 -5.30
N TRP A 205 5.56 66.91 -6.02
CA TRP A 205 6.14 67.69 -7.11
C TRP A 205 5.55 67.24 -8.44
N HIS A 206 5.02 68.21 -9.19
CA HIS A 206 4.21 67.99 -10.39
C HIS A 206 4.74 68.82 -11.57
N PRO A 207 4.43 68.44 -12.83
CA PRO A 207 3.59 67.32 -13.26
C PRO A 207 4.24 65.94 -13.03
N VAL A 208 3.44 64.87 -13.19
CA VAL A 208 3.91 63.48 -13.18
C VAL A 208 3.43 62.75 -14.43
N ASP A 209 4.24 61.83 -14.91
CA ASP A 209 3.93 61.05 -16.09
C ASP A 209 2.85 60.00 -15.75
N LEU A 210 1.81 59.92 -16.56
CA LEU A 210 0.66 59.03 -16.36
C LEU A 210 0.66 57.93 -17.41
N ASP A 211 0.53 56.70 -16.93
CA ASP A 211 0.55 55.50 -17.76
C ASP A 211 -0.73 54.68 -17.67
N VAL A 212 -0.98 53.91 -18.72
CA VAL A 212 -1.96 52.84 -18.75
C VAL A 212 -1.31 51.55 -19.26
N PHE A 213 -1.55 50.45 -18.56
CA PHE A 213 -1.07 49.11 -18.93
C PHE A 213 -2.19 48.33 -19.62
N ASN A 214 -1.85 47.72 -20.76
CA ASN A 214 -2.73 46.90 -21.58
C ASN A 214 -2.89 45.48 -21.01
N GLY A 215 -3.45 45.39 -19.81
CA GLY A 215 -3.68 44.13 -19.10
C GLY A 215 -4.13 44.35 -17.65
N ASN A 216 -4.30 43.25 -16.92
CA ASN A 216 -4.63 43.24 -15.49
C ASN A 216 -3.42 42.90 -14.60
N ALA A 217 -3.65 42.73 -13.30
CA ALA A 217 -2.59 42.39 -12.35
C ALA A 217 -1.91 41.04 -12.64
N GLU A 218 -2.62 40.03 -13.15
CA GLU A 218 -2.03 38.74 -13.51
C GLU A 218 -1.10 38.88 -14.72
N ASP A 219 -1.52 39.66 -15.72
CA ASP A 219 -0.70 39.97 -16.90
C ASP A 219 0.58 40.72 -16.49
N TRP A 220 0.48 41.67 -15.55
CA TRP A 220 1.66 42.37 -15.00
C TRP A 220 2.62 41.40 -14.32
N GLN A 221 2.11 40.53 -13.45
CA GLN A 221 2.91 39.54 -12.73
C GLN A 221 3.63 38.59 -13.69
N ALA A 222 3.00 38.24 -14.83
CA ALA A 222 3.63 37.43 -15.86
C ALA A 222 4.83 38.12 -16.53
N MET A 223 4.83 39.45 -16.64
CA MET A 223 5.97 40.21 -17.18
C MET A 223 7.16 40.25 -16.22
N GLY A 224 6.91 40.49 -14.93
CA GLY A 224 7.95 40.67 -13.91
C GLY A 224 8.49 39.37 -13.30
N GLY A 225 8.17 38.23 -13.91
CA GLY A 225 8.55 36.91 -13.43
C GLY A 225 7.67 36.39 -12.29
N GLN A 226 7.48 35.07 -12.25
CA GLN A 226 6.60 34.38 -11.32
C GLN A 226 7.37 33.27 -10.60
N LYS A 227 7.30 33.28 -9.26
CA LYS A 227 7.81 32.20 -8.43
C LYS A 227 7.10 30.87 -8.76
N PRO A 228 7.77 29.71 -8.62
CA PRO A 228 7.12 28.44 -8.91
C PRO A 228 5.92 28.17 -8.01
N THR A 229 4.86 27.61 -8.57
CA THR A 229 3.67 27.15 -7.83
C THR A 229 3.32 25.74 -8.27
N ILE A 230 3.24 24.80 -7.32
CA ILE A 230 2.88 23.41 -7.62
C ILE A 230 1.38 23.33 -7.98
N THR A 231 1.08 22.85 -9.18
CA THR A 231 -0.29 22.69 -9.69
C THR A 231 -0.74 21.23 -9.72
N THR A 232 0.19 20.27 -9.67
CA THR A 232 -0.13 18.85 -9.53
C THR A 232 0.80 18.22 -8.49
N GLN A 233 0.20 17.64 -7.45
CA GLN A 233 0.92 16.97 -6.37
C GLN A 233 1.23 15.52 -6.74
N PRO A 234 2.38 14.97 -6.29
CA PRO A 234 2.64 13.55 -6.42
C PRO A 234 1.62 12.74 -5.64
N VAL A 235 1.39 11.50 -6.08
CA VAL A 235 0.53 10.54 -5.40
C VAL A 235 1.39 9.33 -5.04
N GLY A 236 1.51 9.07 -3.73
CA GLY A 236 2.21 7.89 -3.22
C GLY A 236 1.40 6.61 -3.37
N GLY A 237 1.91 5.51 -2.83
CA GLY A 237 1.21 4.23 -2.89
C GLY A 237 2.08 3.04 -2.52
N GLY A 238 1.52 1.85 -2.69
CA GLY A 238 2.20 0.58 -2.47
C GLY A 238 2.20 -0.28 -3.73
N ASN A 239 3.31 -0.99 -3.98
CA ASN A 239 3.41 -1.96 -5.06
C ASN A 239 4.08 -3.25 -4.55
N CYS A 240 3.34 -4.35 -4.60
CA CYS A 240 3.75 -5.67 -4.11
C CYS A 240 4.41 -6.56 -5.19
N SER A 241 4.62 -6.02 -6.39
CA SER A 241 5.37 -6.70 -7.46
C SER A 241 6.88 -6.44 -7.39
N GLY A 242 7.33 -5.53 -6.51
CA GLY A 242 8.69 -5.01 -6.49
C GLY A 242 8.99 -3.98 -7.59
N ALA A 243 8.04 -3.68 -8.48
CA ALA A 243 8.23 -2.66 -9.50
C ALA A 243 8.15 -1.23 -8.92
N PRO A 244 8.88 -0.27 -9.50
CA PRO A 244 8.83 1.14 -9.09
C PRO A 244 7.42 1.73 -9.16
N ILE A 245 7.16 2.76 -8.36
CA ILE A 245 5.94 3.58 -8.43
C ILE A 245 6.27 4.89 -9.15
N THR A 246 5.56 5.21 -10.22
CA THR A 246 5.74 6.47 -10.94
C THR A 246 5.06 7.61 -10.18
N LEU A 247 5.86 8.57 -9.74
CA LEU A 247 5.42 9.85 -9.19
C LEU A 247 5.43 10.89 -10.31
N THR A 248 4.48 11.82 -10.28
CA THR A 248 4.41 12.95 -11.22
C THR A 248 4.24 14.26 -10.48
N ILE A 249 4.73 15.34 -11.08
CA ILE A 249 4.59 16.70 -10.56
C ILE A 249 4.37 17.67 -11.72
N ALA A 250 3.62 18.73 -11.47
CA ALA A 250 3.54 19.88 -12.36
C ALA A 250 3.62 21.17 -11.54
N ALA A 251 4.31 22.17 -12.08
CA ALA A 251 4.38 23.50 -11.51
C ALA A 251 4.31 24.57 -12.61
N THR A 252 3.68 25.70 -12.30
CA THR A 252 3.80 26.94 -13.08
C THR A 252 4.98 27.77 -12.56
N GLY A 253 5.41 28.78 -13.31
CA GLY A 253 6.48 29.71 -12.95
C GLY A 253 7.14 30.31 -14.20
N ALA A 254 7.64 31.53 -14.07
CA ALA A 254 8.34 32.24 -15.13
C ALA A 254 9.61 32.91 -14.54
N PRO A 255 10.83 32.49 -14.91
CA PRO A 255 11.17 31.42 -15.85
C PRO A 255 10.61 30.05 -15.47
N ALA A 256 10.52 29.17 -16.47
CA ALA A 256 10.04 27.81 -16.28
C ALA A 256 10.85 27.11 -15.18
N PRO A 257 10.18 26.47 -14.20
CA PRO A 257 10.89 25.88 -13.07
C PRO A 257 11.66 24.61 -13.48
N THR A 258 12.83 24.43 -12.87
CA THR A 258 13.54 23.15 -12.82
C THR A 258 13.07 22.32 -11.63
N TYR A 259 13.12 21.00 -11.72
CA TYR A 259 12.64 20.09 -10.69
C TYR A 259 13.80 19.33 -10.04
N GLN A 260 13.61 18.92 -8.79
CA GLN A 260 14.53 18.03 -8.07
C GLN A 260 13.73 17.15 -7.11
N TRP A 261 13.67 15.85 -7.38
CA TRP A 261 13.06 14.87 -6.47
C TRP A 261 13.98 14.57 -5.28
N ARG A 262 13.38 14.31 -4.13
CA ARG A 262 14.08 13.96 -2.89
C ARG A 262 13.52 12.67 -2.29
N LEU A 263 14.38 11.93 -1.61
CA LEU A 263 14.04 10.73 -0.83
C LEU A 263 14.46 10.97 0.62
N ASN A 264 13.50 10.91 1.54
CA ASN A 264 13.71 11.11 2.97
C ASN A 264 14.41 12.45 3.31
N GLY A 265 14.19 13.47 2.48
CA GLY A 265 14.78 14.80 2.62
C GLY A 265 16.02 15.05 1.75
N ASP A 266 16.67 14.00 1.23
CA ASP A 266 17.90 14.12 0.46
C ASP A 266 17.65 14.15 -1.05
N ASN A 267 18.42 14.96 -1.79
CA ASN A 267 18.32 15.05 -3.23
C ASN A 267 18.70 13.73 -3.92
N ILE A 268 17.86 13.28 -4.84
CA ILE A 268 18.14 12.13 -5.70
C ILE A 268 18.90 12.64 -6.94
N SER A 269 20.16 12.22 -7.08
CA SER A 269 21.01 12.66 -8.20
C SER A 269 20.36 12.38 -9.55
N GLY A 270 20.25 13.43 -10.39
CA GLY A 270 19.70 13.35 -11.75
C GLY A 270 18.18 13.26 -11.85
N ALA A 271 17.45 13.21 -10.74
CA ALA A 271 15.99 13.15 -10.74
C ALA A 271 15.37 14.55 -10.91
N THR A 272 15.45 15.10 -12.12
CA THR A 272 15.04 16.48 -12.44
C THR A 272 13.86 16.59 -13.41
N SER A 273 13.26 15.46 -13.80
CA SER A 273 12.08 15.42 -14.67
C SER A 273 10.78 15.60 -13.88
N THR A 274 9.70 15.95 -14.59
CA THR A 274 8.34 16.03 -14.03
C THR A 274 7.74 14.69 -13.63
N SER A 275 8.43 13.58 -13.94
CA SER A 275 8.09 12.24 -13.48
C SER A 275 9.32 11.53 -12.91
N TYR A 276 9.10 10.67 -11.92
CA TYR A 276 10.14 9.86 -11.31
C TYR A 276 9.62 8.47 -10.96
N ALA A 277 10.28 7.42 -11.44
CA ALA A 277 9.96 6.03 -11.12
C ALA A 277 10.66 5.64 -9.81
N ALA A 278 9.98 5.80 -8.68
CA ALA A 278 10.51 5.54 -7.34
C ALA A 278 10.72 4.03 -7.09
N PRO A 279 11.98 3.53 -7.06
CA PRO A 279 12.25 2.09 -7.03
C PRO A 279 12.31 1.50 -5.62
N THR A 280 12.29 2.35 -4.60
CA THR A 280 12.56 1.98 -3.21
C THR A 280 11.50 2.58 -2.30
N SER A 281 11.27 1.91 -1.16
CA SER A 281 10.35 2.43 -0.16
C SER A 281 10.93 3.65 0.55
N GLY A 282 10.08 4.63 0.85
CA GLY A 282 10.46 5.84 1.58
C GLY A 282 9.49 6.99 1.36
N THR A 283 9.85 8.16 1.87
CA THR A 283 9.08 9.38 1.70
C THR A 283 9.69 10.22 0.59
N TYR A 284 8.89 10.57 -0.41
CA TYR A 284 9.30 11.35 -1.57
C TYR A 284 8.62 12.71 -1.58
N ASP A 285 9.35 13.73 -1.99
CA ASP A 285 8.82 15.03 -2.40
C ASP A 285 9.63 15.57 -3.58
N CYS A 286 9.21 16.69 -4.16
CA CYS A 286 9.94 17.35 -5.23
C CYS A 286 9.92 18.87 -5.05
N VAL A 287 11.05 19.49 -5.34
CA VAL A 287 11.23 20.94 -5.28
C VAL A 287 11.27 21.49 -6.70
N ALA A 288 10.36 22.40 -7.03
CA ALA A 288 10.36 23.20 -8.25
C ALA A 288 11.03 24.55 -7.97
N THR A 289 12.04 24.94 -8.75
CA THR A 289 12.87 26.14 -8.50
C THR A 289 13.07 26.98 -9.76
N ASN A 290 13.03 28.30 -9.63
CA ASN A 290 13.52 29.27 -10.62
C ASN A 290 14.25 30.44 -9.91
N SER A 291 14.65 31.47 -10.66
CA SER A 291 15.37 32.65 -10.14
C SER A 291 14.59 33.46 -9.09
N PHE A 292 13.26 33.30 -9.02
CA PHE A 292 12.39 33.98 -8.06
C PHE A 292 12.09 33.14 -6.80
N GLY A 293 12.57 31.90 -6.75
CA GLY A 293 12.52 31.04 -5.58
C GLY A 293 12.03 29.63 -5.89
N SER A 294 11.52 28.95 -4.87
CA SER A 294 11.11 27.55 -4.97
C SER A 294 9.76 27.24 -4.31
N ALA A 295 9.12 26.19 -4.80
CA ALA A 295 7.97 25.55 -4.17
C ALA A 295 8.24 24.05 -4.01
N THR A 296 7.89 23.51 -2.85
CA THR A 296 8.04 22.09 -2.52
C THR A 296 6.67 21.42 -2.55
N SER A 297 6.60 20.23 -3.16
CA SER A 297 5.38 19.41 -3.15
C SER A 297 5.06 18.90 -1.75
N ASN A 298 3.86 18.36 -1.58
CA ASN A 298 3.55 17.51 -0.43
C ASN A 298 4.48 16.29 -0.43
N SER A 299 4.84 15.83 0.77
CA SER A 299 5.55 14.57 0.93
C SER A 299 4.59 13.39 0.79
N VAL A 300 4.97 12.37 0.01
CA VAL A 300 4.19 11.15 -0.20
C VAL A 300 4.99 9.92 0.18
N THR A 301 4.32 8.89 0.69
CA THR A 301 4.97 7.62 1.04
C THR A 301 4.85 6.64 -0.13
N VAL A 302 5.98 6.02 -0.48
CA VAL A 302 6.08 4.93 -1.44
C VAL A 302 6.48 3.66 -0.69
N SER A 303 5.78 2.57 -0.96
CA SER A 303 6.06 1.24 -0.41
C SER A 303 6.24 0.22 -1.53
N VAL A 304 7.48 -0.04 -1.91
CA VAL A 304 7.84 -1.10 -2.88
C VAL A 304 8.26 -2.34 -2.11
N SER A 305 7.55 -3.44 -2.32
CA SER A 305 7.75 -4.71 -1.60
C SER A 305 7.39 -5.90 -2.51
N THR A 306 7.66 -7.11 -2.05
CA THR A 306 7.33 -8.36 -2.76
C THR A 306 6.58 -9.32 -1.86
N ALA A 307 5.62 -10.06 -2.42
CA ALA A 307 4.96 -11.14 -1.71
C ALA A 307 5.95 -12.25 -1.32
N PRO A 308 5.69 -13.03 -0.26
CA PRO A 308 6.59 -14.10 0.15
C PRO A 308 6.72 -15.16 -0.94
N SER A 309 7.90 -15.78 -1.06
CA SER A 309 8.10 -16.98 -1.91
C SER A 309 8.88 -18.05 -1.17
N MET A 310 8.63 -19.33 -1.45
CA MET A 310 9.35 -20.42 -0.79
C MET A 310 10.79 -20.50 -1.29
N LYS A 311 11.74 -20.65 -0.35
CA LYS A 311 13.16 -20.95 -0.62
C LYS A 311 13.48 -22.41 -0.33
N THR A 312 13.02 -22.93 0.80
CA THR A 312 13.12 -24.36 1.16
C THR A 312 11.84 -24.83 1.84
N GLN A 313 11.39 -26.03 1.47
CA GLN A 313 10.20 -26.67 2.04
C GLN A 313 10.58 -27.53 3.25
N PRO A 314 9.67 -27.71 4.22
CA PRO A 314 9.84 -28.72 5.25
C PRO A 314 9.75 -30.12 4.65
N ILE A 315 10.54 -31.05 5.18
CA ILE A 315 10.65 -32.42 4.67
C ILE A 315 9.98 -33.37 5.66
N SER A 316 9.15 -34.29 5.18
CA SER A 316 8.54 -35.35 5.99
C SER A 316 9.61 -36.19 6.71
N GLN A 317 9.34 -36.60 7.94
CA GLN A 317 10.27 -37.37 8.76
C GLN A 317 9.58 -38.58 9.39
N THR A 318 10.31 -39.68 9.50
CA THR A 318 9.93 -40.86 10.26
C THR A 318 10.86 -40.99 11.45
N VAL A 319 10.32 -41.09 12.67
CA VAL A 319 11.10 -41.19 13.92
C VAL A 319 10.58 -42.34 14.78
N HIS A 320 11.34 -42.78 15.78
CA HIS A 320 10.83 -43.79 16.71
C HIS A 320 9.71 -43.24 17.59
N PHE A 321 8.81 -44.10 18.05
CA PHE A 321 7.74 -43.71 18.97
C PHE A 321 8.30 -42.99 20.21
N GLY A 322 7.71 -41.84 20.55
CA GLY A 322 8.17 -40.99 21.65
C GLY A 322 9.35 -40.07 21.32
N SER A 323 9.92 -40.15 20.11
CA SER A 323 10.90 -39.19 19.61
C SER A 323 10.21 -37.98 18.98
N THR A 324 10.94 -36.87 18.85
CA THR A 324 10.49 -35.67 18.14
C THR A 324 11.18 -35.52 16.80
N ALA A 325 10.55 -34.80 15.88
CA ALA A 325 11.08 -34.42 14.57
C ALA A 325 11.13 -32.89 14.46
N THR A 326 12.17 -32.32 13.88
CA THR A 326 12.24 -30.87 13.64
C THR A 326 12.04 -30.58 12.17
N PHE A 327 10.96 -29.88 11.84
CA PHE A 327 10.70 -29.36 10.50
C PHE A 327 11.29 -27.96 10.37
N THR A 328 12.03 -27.70 9.30
CA THR A 328 12.64 -26.40 8.99
C THR A 328 12.20 -25.93 7.61
N LEU A 329 12.02 -24.63 7.44
CA LEU A 329 11.75 -24.02 6.14
C LEU A 329 12.46 -22.68 6.00
N ALA A 330 12.56 -22.18 4.77
CA ALA A 330 13.00 -20.83 4.48
C ALA A 330 12.14 -20.22 3.39
N ALA A 331 11.92 -18.91 3.45
CA ALA A 331 11.18 -18.14 2.48
C ALA A 331 11.91 -16.83 2.18
N ASN A 332 11.75 -16.32 0.97
CA ASN A 332 12.18 -14.97 0.57
C ASN A 332 11.02 -13.99 0.77
N GLY A 333 11.37 -12.73 1.05
CA GLY A 333 10.42 -11.63 1.20
C GLY A 333 10.75 -10.77 2.42
N PRO A 334 10.37 -9.49 2.41
CA PRO A 334 10.59 -8.60 3.55
C PRO A 334 9.61 -8.91 4.69
N SER A 335 10.06 -8.70 5.94
CA SER A 335 9.25 -8.71 7.16
C SER A 335 8.28 -9.90 7.27
N LEU A 336 8.80 -11.11 7.07
CA LEU A 336 8.00 -12.34 7.09
C LEU A 336 7.55 -12.70 8.50
N SER A 337 6.30 -13.14 8.62
CA SER A 337 5.74 -13.79 9.80
C SER A 337 5.44 -15.26 9.47
N TYR A 338 5.58 -16.13 10.47
CA TYR A 338 5.40 -17.58 10.32
C TYR A 338 4.32 -18.06 11.28
N GLN A 339 3.54 -19.07 10.86
CA GLN A 339 2.57 -19.75 11.70
C GLN A 339 2.48 -21.23 11.29
N TRP A 340 3.02 -22.12 12.11
CA TRP A 340 2.88 -23.56 11.90
C TRP A 340 1.47 -24.04 12.22
N ARG A 341 1.02 -25.04 11.47
CA ARG A 341 -0.27 -25.70 11.63
C ARG A 341 -0.09 -27.19 11.76
N PHE A 342 -0.93 -27.81 12.57
CA PHE A 342 -1.07 -29.25 12.71
C PHE A 342 -2.46 -29.66 12.22
N ASN A 343 -2.51 -30.54 11.21
CA ASN A 343 -3.76 -31.00 10.59
C ASN A 343 -4.72 -29.84 10.22
N GLY A 344 -4.16 -28.75 9.71
CA GLY A 344 -4.90 -27.56 9.28
C GLY A 344 -5.17 -26.52 10.37
N VAL A 345 -4.85 -26.80 11.65
CA VAL A 345 -5.10 -25.89 12.78
C VAL A 345 -3.81 -25.21 13.25
N ASN A 346 -3.87 -23.90 13.50
CA ASN A 346 -2.72 -23.13 14.01
C ASN A 346 -2.21 -23.68 15.35
N ILE A 347 -0.90 -23.82 15.45
CA ILE A 347 -0.22 -24.20 16.69
C ILE A 347 0.19 -22.91 17.41
N THR A 348 -0.35 -22.68 18.60
CA THR A 348 -0.08 -21.48 19.39
C THR A 348 1.41 -21.31 19.66
N GLY A 349 1.95 -20.11 19.37
CA GLY A 349 3.36 -19.77 19.61
C GLY A 349 4.36 -20.33 18.60
N ALA A 350 3.91 -21.13 17.62
CA ALA A 350 4.78 -21.72 16.62
C ALA A 350 5.03 -20.74 15.46
N THR A 351 5.85 -19.72 15.72
CA THR A 351 6.11 -18.58 14.81
C THR A 351 7.55 -18.49 14.30
N SER A 352 8.34 -19.54 14.49
CA SER A 352 9.73 -19.63 14.03
C SER A 352 9.84 -20.30 12.66
N THR A 353 11.01 -20.15 12.02
CA THR A 353 11.36 -20.85 10.76
C THR A 353 11.52 -22.36 10.92
N SER A 354 11.47 -22.85 12.16
CA SER A 354 11.47 -24.27 12.50
C SER A 354 10.40 -24.60 13.54
N TYR A 355 9.90 -25.84 13.51
CA TYR A 355 9.01 -26.37 14.53
C TYR A 355 9.37 -27.82 14.87
N THR A 356 9.51 -28.11 16.17
CA THR A 356 9.76 -29.46 16.69
C THR A 356 8.43 -30.13 17.02
N ALA A 357 8.08 -31.13 16.23
CA ALA A 357 6.85 -31.91 16.35
C ALA A 357 7.07 -33.19 17.18
N ALA A 358 6.10 -33.51 18.04
CA ALA A 358 6.08 -34.76 18.83
C ALA A 358 4.93 -35.70 18.44
N ASN A 359 3.93 -35.19 17.71
CA ASN A 359 2.72 -35.93 17.37
C ASN A 359 2.69 -36.27 15.87
N PRO A 360 2.37 -37.52 15.50
CA PRO A 360 2.26 -37.89 14.10
C PRO A 360 1.10 -37.13 13.44
N GLY A 361 1.28 -36.75 12.18
CA GLY A 361 0.29 -35.99 11.42
C GLY A 361 0.93 -35.05 10.41
N VAL A 362 0.11 -34.15 9.85
CA VAL A 362 0.51 -33.24 8.78
C VAL A 362 0.84 -31.87 9.35
N TYR A 363 2.04 -31.38 9.05
CA TYR A 363 2.51 -30.07 9.41
C TYR A 363 2.72 -29.22 8.17
N ASN A 364 2.26 -27.98 8.20
CA ASN A 364 2.65 -26.97 7.22
C ASN A 364 2.74 -25.61 7.90
N CYS A 365 3.36 -24.65 7.25
CA CYS A 365 3.50 -23.29 7.77
C CYS A 365 2.84 -22.31 6.81
N VAL A 366 2.11 -21.34 7.37
CA VAL A 366 1.68 -20.14 6.66
C VAL A 366 2.76 -19.09 6.84
N ILE A 367 3.22 -18.49 5.75
CA ILE A 367 4.21 -17.42 5.73
C ILE A 367 3.54 -16.19 5.14
N THR A 368 3.53 -15.09 5.90
CA THR A 368 2.76 -13.89 5.54
C THR A 368 3.60 -12.63 5.68
N ASN A 369 3.44 -11.69 4.75
CA ASN A 369 3.85 -10.30 4.93
C ASN A 369 2.74 -9.35 4.46
N SER A 370 3.01 -8.05 4.41
CA SER A 370 2.04 -7.04 3.97
C SER A 370 1.54 -7.21 2.52
N CYS A 371 2.26 -7.98 1.70
CA CYS A 371 1.98 -8.19 0.29
C CYS A 371 1.28 -9.52 0.00
N GLY A 372 1.07 -10.38 0.99
CA GLY A 372 0.32 -11.61 0.83
C GLY A 372 0.81 -12.74 1.72
N SER A 373 0.34 -13.94 1.40
CA SER A 373 0.62 -15.15 2.16
C SER A 373 0.87 -16.33 1.23
N ILE A 374 1.81 -17.20 1.63
CA ILE A 374 2.06 -18.50 1.01
C ILE A 374 1.94 -19.59 2.09
N THR A 375 1.59 -20.80 1.67
CA THR A 375 1.60 -21.99 2.53
C THR A 375 2.69 -22.94 2.05
N SER A 376 3.51 -23.44 2.97
CA SER A 376 4.51 -24.47 2.65
C SER A 376 3.83 -25.76 2.17
N SER A 377 4.59 -26.59 1.45
CA SER A 377 4.18 -27.98 1.21
C SER A 377 3.97 -28.70 2.57
N PRO A 378 3.03 -29.66 2.63
CA PRO A 378 2.82 -30.46 3.84
C PRO A 378 4.01 -31.38 4.10
N ALA A 379 4.50 -31.39 5.35
CA ALA A 379 5.45 -32.35 5.87
C ALA A 379 4.75 -33.30 6.83
N VAL A 380 4.95 -34.60 6.67
CA VAL A 380 4.32 -35.64 7.49
C VAL A 380 5.31 -36.10 8.54
N LEU A 381 4.88 -36.14 9.80
CA LEU A 381 5.55 -36.91 10.85
C LEU A 381 4.90 -38.29 10.95
N SER A 382 5.68 -39.33 10.68
CA SER A 382 5.31 -40.73 10.91
C SER A 382 6.20 -41.37 11.99
N PHE A 383 5.71 -42.43 12.61
CA PHE A 383 6.55 -43.26 13.47
C PHE A 383 7.03 -44.50 12.72
N ASP A 384 8.28 -44.90 12.96
CA ASP A 384 8.80 -46.16 12.44
C ASP A 384 8.21 -47.33 13.24
N ASP A 385 7.59 -48.27 12.54
CA ASP A 385 7.14 -49.57 13.09
C ASP A 385 8.33 -50.57 13.16
N ALA A 386 9.51 -50.22 12.65
CA ALA A 386 10.68 -51.07 12.69
C ALA A 386 11.34 -51.08 14.08
N THR A 387 11.61 -52.31 14.54
CA THR A 387 12.29 -52.72 15.78
C THR A 387 11.50 -52.61 17.08
N ASN A 388 10.47 -53.46 17.21
CA ASN A 388 10.38 -54.40 18.36
C ASN A 388 9.77 -55.76 17.95
N VAL A 389 10.18 -56.29 16.79
CA VAL A 389 10.25 -57.76 16.61
C VAL A 389 11.56 -58.23 17.25
N ALA A 390 11.70 -57.99 18.55
CA ALA A 390 12.66 -58.68 19.39
C ALA A 390 11.80 -59.42 20.40
N THR A 391 11.60 -60.71 20.13
CA THR A 391 11.37 -61.78 21.11
C THR A 391 10.91 -61.31 22.49
N ALA A 392 9.62 -61.50 22.81
CA ALA A 392 9.16 -61.59 24.18
C ALA A 392 9.76 -62.86 24.84
N ALA A 393 11.06 -62.85 25.05
CA ALA A 393 11.85 -63.85 25.75
C ALA A 393 12.95 -63.10 26.52
N ALA A 394 12.54 -62.18 27.38
CA ALA A 394 13.34 -61.68 28.51
C ALA A 394 12.39 -60.92 29.45
N ALA A 395 11.59 -61.68 30.19
CA ALA A 395 11.08 -61.17 31.46
C ALA A 395 12.31 -60.92 32.35
N LYS A 396 12.75 -59.66 32.44
CA LYS A 396 13.69 -59.28 33.49
C LYS A 396 12.89 -59.25 34.79
N GLN A 397 13.13 -60.26 35.62
CA GLN A 397 12.66 -60.34 36.99
C GLN A 397 13.13 -59.06 37.71
N LEU A 398 12.21 -58.13 37.96
CA LEU A 398 12.38 -57.08 38.95
C LEU A 398 11.44 -57.45 40.09
N ALA A 399 12.00 -57.48 41.31
CA ALA A 399 11.38 -58.07 42.49
C ALA A 399 10.15 -57.31 43.02
N ASP A 400 9.67 -56.28 42.33
CA ASP A 400 8.54 -55.47 42.78
C ASP A 400 7.60 -55.18 41.59
N GLY A 401 6.45 -55.87 41.53
CA GLY A 401 5.26 -55.47 40.77
C GLY A 401 5.30 -55.61 39.23
N VAL A 402 4.38 -56.40 38.68
CA VAL A 402 4.15 -56.49 37.22
C VAL A 402 3.30 -55.31 36.74
N VAL A 403 3.83 -54.51 35.81
CA VAL A 403 3.06 -53.52 35.02
C VAL A 403 2.60 -54.19 33.72
N VAL A 404 1.29 -54.40 33.54
CA VAL A 404 0.71 -54.86 32.26
C VAL A 404 0.29 -53.64 31.44
N ALA A 405 1.08 -53.27 30.42
CA ALA A 405 0.68 -52.31 29.41
C ALA A 405 0.14 -53.04 28.16
N LEU A 406 -1.18 -53.05 27.95
CA LEU A 406 -1.80 -53.57 26.74
C LEU A 406 -1.77 -52.51 25.63
N ARG A 407 -1.01 -52.74 24.55
CA ARG A 407 -1.01 -51.91 23.34
C ARG A 407 -2.07 -52.42 22.36
N GLY A 408 -3.12 -51.63 22.15
CA GLY A 408 -4.09 -51.85 21.07
C GLY A 408 -3.63 -51.18 19.78
N ARG A 409 -3.55 -51.94 18.68
CA ARG A 409 -3.36 -51.44 17.31
C ARG A 409 -4.73 -51.08 16.74
N SER A 410 -4.96 -49.84 16.35
CA SER A 410 -6.06 -49.49 15.43
C SER A 410 -5.55 -48.53 14.38
N ALA A 411 -5.40 -49.03 13.15
CA ALA A 411 -5.17 -48.22 11.96
C ALA A 411 -6.51 -47.64 11.45
N VAL A 412 -7.30 -47.03 12.34
CA VAL A 412 -8.43 -46.15 12.01
C VAL A 412 -8.61 -45.20 13.20
N THR A 413 -8.36 -43.91 13.00
CA THR A 413 -8.60 -42.85 13.99
C THR A 413 -10.09 -42.63 14.19
N ARG A 414 -10.66 -43.22 15.25
CA ARG A 414 -11.77 -42.62 16.02
C ARG A 414 -11.50 -42.89 17.51
N ALA A 415 -11.54 -41.84 18.33
CA ALA A 415 -11.34 -41.95 19.77
C ALA A 415 -12.47 -42.81 20.38
N PHE A 416 -12.12 -43.98 20.91
CA PHE A 416 -12.94 -44.66 21.90
C PHE A 416 -12.36 -44.32 23.27
N SER A 417 -13.15 -43.70 24.14
CA SER A 417 -12.82 -43.65 25.56
C SER A 417 -13.06 -45.04 26.15
N THR A 418 -12.03 -45.89 26.23
CA THR A 418 -12.13 -47.13 26.99
C THR A 418 -11.90 -46.82 28.47
N SER A 419 -12.97 -46.67 29.24
CA SER A 419 -12.89 -46.68 30.71
C SER A 419 -12.79 -48.13 31.17
N PHE A 420 -11.73 -48.48 31.90
CA PHE A 420 -11.58 -49.81 32.50
C PHE A 420 -12.16 -49.80 33.92
N TYR A 421 -12.87 -50.87 34.28
CA TYR A 421 -13.35 -51.11 35.65
C TYR A 421 -12.52 -52.24 36.26
N VAL A 422 -12.05 -52.03 37.49
CA VAL A 422 -11.46 -53.08 38.33
C VAL A 422 -12.44 -53.30 39.47
N GLU A 423 -13.08 -54.48 39.53
CA GLU A 423 -13.82 -54.91 40.72
C GLU A 423 -12.91 -55.79 41.57
N ASP A 424 -12.75 -55.40 42.84
CA ASP A 424 -12.22 -56.28 43.87
C ASP A 424 -13.35 -57.24 44.29
N ALA A 425 -13.17 -58.54 44.04
CA ALA A 425 -14.19 -59.56 44.26
C ALA A 425 -14.57 -59.77 45.74
N ASN A 426 -13.91 -59.10 46.69
CA ASN A 426 -14.07 -59.37 48.12
C ASN A 426 -14.68 -58.24 48.98
N ARG A 427 -15.25 -57.17 48.42
CA ARG A 427 -16.00 -56.17 49.21
C ARG A 427 -17.37 -55.84 48.64
N ALA A 428 -18.42 -56.24 49.36
CA ALA A 428 -19.79 -55.79 49.17
C ALA A 428 -19.91 -54.31 49.58
N GLY A 429 -19.71 -53.40 48.63
CA GLY A 429 -19.87 -51.96 48.83
C GLY A 429 -19.34 -51.20 47.62
N GLY A 430 -20.24 -50.74 46.75
CA GLY A 430 -19.88 -50.14 45.46
C GLY A 430 -18.95 -48.93 45.56
N ILE A 431 -17.90 -48.93 44.74
CA ILE A 431 -16.99 -47.79 44.57
C ILE A 431 -17.60 -46.83 43.54
N ARG A 432 -17.73 -45.54 43.90
CA ARG A 432 -18.02 -44.46 42.94
C ARG A 432 -16.74 -44.08 42.20
N VAL A 433 -16.78 -44.07 40.87
CA VAL A 433 -15.71 -43.51 40.03
C VAL A 433 -15.87 -41.99 39.91
N ILE A 434 -14.82 -41.25 40.25
CA ILE A 434 -14.63 -39.83 39.91
C ILE A 434 -13.68 -39.78 38.69
N PRO A 435 -14.01 -39.07 37.60
CA PRO A 435 -13.09 -38.92 36.47
C PRO A 435 -11.79 -38.22 36.92
N ASN A 436 -10.63 -38.80 36.55
CA ASN A 436 -9.26 -38.28 36.79
C ASN A 436 -8.67 -38.40 38.23
N GLY A 437 -8.89 -39.51 38.95
CA GLY A 437 -8.19 -39.81 40.22
C GLY A 437 -6.92 -40.69 40.08
N PRO A 438 -6.01 -40.73 41.09
CA PRO A 438 -4.75 -41.47 41.02
C PRO A 438 -4.95 -43.00 41.12
N ALA A 439 -3.99 -43.76 40.59
CA ALA A 439 -3.99 -45.22 40.56
C ALA A 439 -4.02 -45.84 41.97
N TYR A 440 -4.81 -46.90 42.16
CA TYR A 440 -4.85 -47.68 43.41
C TYR A 440 -3.96 -48.93 43.31
N LEU A 441 -3.21 -49.22 44.38
CA LEU A 441 -2.45 -50.45 44.59
C LEU A 441 -3.37 -51.54 45.18
N LEU A 442 -3.30 -52.77 44.65
CA LEU A 442 -3.98 -53.94 45.20
C LEU A 442 -3.03 -54.75 46.12
N PRO A 443 -3.52 -55.38 47.21
CA PRO A 443 -2.69 -56.23 48.08
C PRO A 443 -2.22 -57.53 47.42
N GLU A 444 -1.15 -58.10 47.97
CA GLU A 444 -0.30 -59.17 47.41
C GLU A 444 -0.97 -60.54 47.16
N ASN A 445 -2.28 -60.69 47.35
CA ASN A 445 -3.02 -61.95 47.11
C ASN A 445 -4.44 -61.71 46.55
N ALA A 446 -4.69 -60.59 45.88
CA ALA A 446 -5.99 -60.31 45.27
C ALA A 446 -6.14 -61.02 43.91
N ASN A 447 -7.20 -61.82 43.75
CA ASN A 447 -7.63 -62.31 42.43
C ASN A 447 -8.34 -61.18 41.69
N ALA A 448 -7.75 -60.69 40.60
CA ALA A 448 -8.38 -59.67 39.75
C ALA A 448 -8.97 -60.32 38.49
N VAL A 449 -10.28 -60.14 38.26
CA VAL A 449 -10.95 -60.48 37.00
C VAL A 449 -11.29 -59.18 36.29
N VAL A 450 -10.78 -58.99 35.08
CA VAL A 450 -11.06 -57.78 34.28
C VAL A 450 -12.28 -58.05 33.39
N TYR A 451 -13.37 -57.31 33.63
CA TYR A 451 -14.56 -57.36 32.77
C TYR A 451 -14.57 -56.18 31.80
N GLY A 452 -14.79 -56.45 30.51
CA GLY A 452 -15.20 -55.43 29.55
C GLY A 452 -16.73 -55.31 29.53
N LYS A 453 -17.29 -54.13 29.83
CA LYS A 453 -18.74 -53.89 29.66
C LYS A 453 -19.06 -53.50 28.22
N LEU A 454 -20.03 -54.18 27.60
CA LEU A 454 -20.68 -53.74 26.37
C LEU A 454 -22.13 -53.36 26.70
N LYS A 455 -22.52 -52.10 26.50
CA LYS A 455 -23.88 -51.63 26.78
C LYS A 455 -24.73 -51.73 25.51
N THR A 456 -25.75 -52.59 25.51
CA THR A 456 -26.76 -52.66 24.44
C THR A 456 -28.11 -52.15 24.96
N LEU A 457 -28.96 -51.66 24.05
CA LEU A 457 -30.24 -50.98 24.35
C LEU A 457 -31.33 -51.86 25.02
N ALA A 458 -31.02 -53.10 25.41
CA ALA A 458 -31.98 -54.03 26.04
C ALA A 458 -31.48 -54.72 27.32
N GLY A 459 -30.47 -54.16 28.00
CA GLY A 459 -29.94 -54.69 29.28
C GLY A 459 -28.50 -55.21 29.17
N GLU A 460 -27.78 -55.18 30.29
CA GLU A 460 -26.32 -55.42 30.36
C GLU A 460 -25.94 -56.87 30.02
N ARG A 461 -24.90 -57.06 29.19
CA ARG A 461 -24.20 -58.35 29.02
C ARG A 461 -22.70 -58.18 29.17
N TYR A 462 -22.06 -59.14 29.82
CA TYR A 462 -20.61 -59.19 30.08
C TYR A 462 -19.91 -60.08 29.04
N LEU A 463 -18.75 -59.64 28.53
CA LEU A 463 -17.84 -60.49 27.77
C LEU A 463 -16.80 -61.09 28.74
N SER A 464 -16.72 -62.43 28.84
CA SER A 464 -15.70 -63.09 29.64
C SER A 464 -14.48 -63.44 28.78
N ASN A 465 -13.36 -62.74 29.00
CA ASN A 465 -12.04 -63.27 28.69
C ASN A 465 -11.36 -63.54 30.04
N ALA A 466 -11.29 -64.80 30.45
CA ALA A 466 -10.59 -65.17 31.67
C ALA A 466 -9.10 -65.34 31.35
N LEU A 467 -8.24 -64.45 31.87
CA LEU A 467 -6.83 -64.75 32.10
C LEU A 467 -6.74 -65.25 33.55
N THR A 468 -6.46 -66.53 33.74
CA THR A 468 -6.27 -67.11 35.07
C THR A 468 -4.78 -67.13 35.38
N TRP A 469 -4.37 -66.47 36.47
CA TRP A 469 -3.01 -66.56 37.00
C TRP A 469 -2.97 -67.69 38.02
N ASN A 470 -2.20 -68.75 37.74
CA ASN A 470 -1.88 -69.79 38.71
C ASN A 470 -0.36 -69.94 38.79
N ALA A 471 0.20 -69.60 39.97
CA ALA A 471 1.53 -69.96 40.43
C ALA A 471 2.64 -70.06 39.36
N GLY A 472 2.87 -68.97 38.62
CA GLY A 472 4.09 -68.78 37.84
C GLY A 472 4.13 -69.28 36.38
N THR A 473 3.02 -69.76 35.80
CA THR A 473 2.96 -70.11 34.36
C THR A 473 1.73 -69.52 33.65
N ILE A 474 1.93 -68.88 32.50
CA ILE A 474 0.85 -68.47 31.57
C ILE A 474 0.69 -69.59 30.53
N SER A 475 -0.37 -70.37 30.63
CA SER A 475 -0.77 -71.31 29.57
C SER A 475 -1.94 -70.74 28.78
N SER A 476 -1.82 -70.66 27.45
CA SER A 476 -2.97 -70.39 26.59
C SER A 476 -3.80 -71.69 26.45
N PRO A 477 -5.11 -71.68 26.71
CA PRO A 477 -5.95 -72.77 26.23
C PRO A 477 -6.24 -72.54 24.74
N THR A 478 -6.18 -73.61 23.96
CA THR A 478 -6.76 -73.74 22.62
C THR A 478 -8.17 -73.14 22.53
N PRO A 479 -8.64 -72.68 21.33
CA PRO A 479 -9.96 -72.07 21.18
C PRO A 479 -11.05 -73.09 21.53
N LEU A 480 -11.70 -72.92 22.69
CA LEU A 480 -12.93 -73.64 23.01
C LEU A 480 -14.11 -72.92 22.35
N GLY A 481 -14.83 -73.67 21.50
CA GLY A 481 -16.09 -73.24 20.93
C GLY A 481 -17.13 -72.98 22.02
N ILE A 482 -18.12 -72.16 21.67
CA ILE A 482 -19.28 -71.85 22.52
C ILE A 482 -20.03 -73.16 22.80
N THR A 483 -19.90 -73.73 24.00
CA THR A 483 -20.78 -74.78 24.51
C THR A 483 -21.85 -74.12 25.39
N GLY A 484 -23.02 -73.85 24.78
CA GLY A 484 -24.24 -73.60 25.53
C GLY A 484 -24.98 -74.92 25.75
N GLN A 485 -25.02 -75.43 26.98
CA GLN A 485 -26.10 -76.35 27.38
C GLN A 485 -27.39 -75.53 27.49
N SER A 486 -28.28 -75.68 26.51
CA SER A 486 -29.71 -75.42 26.72
C SER A 486 -30.42 -76.77 26.82
N ALA A 487 -30.93 -77.10 28.00
CA ALA A 487 -31.87 -78.19 28.15
C ALA A 487 -33.12 -77.89 27.32
N GLY A 488 -33.45 -78.79 26.39
CA GLY A 488 -34.76 -78.96 25.77
C GLY A 488 -35.27 -77.83 24.86
N LEU A 489 -35.13 -78.02 23.54
CA LEU A 489 -36.18 -77.89 22.48
C LEU A 489 -35.48 -77.80 21.09
N PRO A 490 -36.06 -78.40 20.03
CA PRO A 490 -35.35 -78.68 18.78
C PRO A 490 -35.04 -77.45 17.94
N LEU A 491 -33.80 -77.40 17.46
CA LEU A 491 -33.24 -76.43 16.50
C LEU A 491 -33.90 -76.59 15.12
N ALA A 492 -34.78 -75.66 14.78
CA ALA A 492 -35.05 -75.30 13.40
C ALA A 492 -35.40 -73.81 13.35
N GLN A 493 -34.75 -73.09 12.43
CA GLN A 493 -34.91 -71.66 12.08
C GLN A 493 -33.96 -70.67 12.79
N GLY A 494 -32.93 -70.27 12.04
CA GLY A 494 -32.39 -68.90 11.96
C GLY A 494 -31.87 -68.25 13.23
N LEU A 495 -30.53 -68.22 13.38
CA LEU A 495 -29.86 -67.32 14.31
C LEU A 495 -30.05 -65.87 13.82
N LEU A 496 -30.90 -65.10 14.50
CA LEU A 496 -31.14 -63.69 14.20
C LEU A 496 -30.03 -62.84 14.84
N VAL A 497 -29.02 -62.45 14.07
CA VAL A 497 -28.00 -61.48 14.53
C VAL A 497 -28.46 -60.07 14.13
N ARG A 498 -28.97 -59.31 15.09
CA ARG A 498 -29.21 -57.86 14.93
C ARG A 498 -27.91 -57.11 15.20
N MET A 499 -27.28 -56.57 14.15
CA MET A 499 -26.24 -55.56 14.29
C MET A 499 -26.89 -54.18 14.13
N CYS A 500 -27.00 -53.43 15.23
CA CYS A 500 -27.28 -51.99 15.15
C CYS A 500 -25.94 -51.25 15.15
N GLY A 501 -25.58 -50.68 14.01
CA GLY A 501 -24.40 -49.83 13.87
C GLY A 501 -24.66 -48.76 12.82
N THR A 502 -24.21 -47.54 13.10
CA THR A 502 -24.40 -46.39 12.23
C THR A 502 -23.20 -46.23 11.29
N VAL A 503 -23.41 -46.35 9.98
CA VAL A 503 -22.34 -46.25 8.97
C VAL A 503 -22.53 -44.98 8.14
N ALA A 504 -21.51 -44.13 8.07
CA ALA A 504 -21.47 -43.00 7.14
C ALA A 504 -20.97 -43.50 5.77
N ILE A 505 -21.78 -43.34 4.72
CA ILE A 505 -21.48 -43.84 3.38
C ILE A 505 -20.84 -42.70 2.57
N ASN A 506 -19.64 -42.91 2.01
CA ASN A 506 -19.04 -41.99 1.05
C ASN A 506 -19.56 -42.32 -0.36
N PRO A 507 -20.19 -41.38 -1.09
CA PRO A 507 -20.82 -41.66 -2.39
C PRO A 507 -19.83 -41.98 -3.51
N LEU A 508 -18.52 -41.76 -3.33
CA LEU A 508 -17.50 -41.97 -4.38
C LEU A 508 -16.63 -43.21 -4.18
N ILE A 509 -16.79 -43.96 -3.08
CA ILE A 509 -15.97 -45.15 -2.77
C ILE A 509 -16.86 -46.29 -2.26
N PRO A 510 -16.85 -47.49 -2.89
CA PRO A 510 -17.62 -48.63 -2.40
C PRO A 510 -17.23 -48.99 -0.96
N THR A 511 -18.18 -48.91 -0.04
CA THR A 511 -17.95 -49.33 1.36
C THR A 511 -18.15 -50.83 1.44
N THR A 512 -17.08 -51.57 1.73
CA THR A 512 -17.09 -53.03 1.84
C THR A 512 -17.00 -53.42 3.31
N PHE A 513 -17.82 -54.36 3.75
CA PHE A 513 -17.66 -54.99 5.06
C PHE A 513 -17.70 -56.51 4.93
N SER A 514 -16.88 -57.16 5.75
CA SER A 514 -16.76 -58.62 5.82
C SER A 514 -17.38 -59.13 7.11
N LEU A 515 -18.31 -60.08 6.99
CA LEU A 515 -18.84 -60.82 8.14
C LEU A 515 -18.08 -62.15 8.26
N LEU A 516 -17.51 -62.39 9.43
CA LEU A 516 -16.87 -63.66 9.77
C LEU A 516 -17.87 -64.49 10.57
N ASP A 517 -18.51 -65.45 9.90
CA ASP A 517 -19.00 -66.66 10.54
C ASP A 517 -17.77 -67.54 10.84
N GLY A 518 -17.75 -68.26 11.96
CA GLY A 518 -16.62 -69.02 12.50
C GLY A 518 -16.00 -70.09 11.59
N SER A 519 -16.41 -70.18 10.32
CA SER A 519 -15.85 -71.01 9.26
C SER A 519 -14.90 -70.24 8.31
N ARG A 520 -13.94 -69.47 8.84
CA ARG A 520 -12.69 -68.95 8.20
C ARG A 520 -12.72 -68.38 6.76
N SER A 521 -13.86 -68.18 6.11
CA SER A 521 -13.98 -67.56 4.79
C SER A 521 -14.85 -66.30 4.87
N PRO A 522 -14.33 -65.10 4.55
CA PRO A 522 -15.07 -63.86 4.67
C PRO A 522 -16.19 -63.75 3.63
N ILE A 523 -17.42 -63.46 4.06
CA ILE A 523 -18.52 -63.07 3.17
C ILE A 523 -18.35 -61.59 2.87
N THR A 524 -18.18 -61.23 1.59
CA THR A 524 -18.01 -59.83 1.15
C THR A 524 -19.35 -59.27 0.70
N VAL A 525 -19.81 -58.19 1.34
CA VAL A 525 -21.04 -57.49 0.94
C VAL A 525 -20.65 -56.11 0.39
N GLN A 526 -21.08 -55.80 -0.83
CA GLN A 526 -20.94 -54.49 -1.47
C GLN A 526 -22.31 -53.82 -1.53
N LEU A 527 -22.43 -52.62 -0.95
CA LEU A 527 -23.62 -51.79 -1.07
C LEU A 527 -23.44 -50.82 -2.25
N TYR A 528 -24.35 -50.88 -3.22
CA TYR A 528 -24.40 -49.96 -4.36
C TYR A 528 -25.59 -49.00 -4.23
N GLY A 529 -25.39 -47.72 -4.54
CA GLY A 529 -26.47 -46.80 -4.91
C GLY A 529 -27.26 -46.11 -3.78
N VAL A 530 -26.68 -45.93 -2.58
CA VAL A 530 -27.35 -45.15 -1.52
C VAL A 530 -26.80 -43.72 -1.49
N THR A 531 -27.54 -42.77 -2.06
CA THR A 531 -27.20 -41.34 -2.05
C THR A 531 -27.82 -40.68 -0.81
N PRO A 532 -27.03 -40.17 0.17
CA PRO A 532 -27.59 -39.42 1.29
C PRO A 532 -28.10 -38.05 0.81
N PRO A 533 -29.27 -37.55 1.26
CA PRO A 533 -29.77 -36.26 0.79
C PRO A 533 -28.98 -35.04 1.29
N THR A 534 -28.18 -35.17 2.36
CA THR A 534 -27.29 -34.12 2.91
C THR A 534 -26.18 -34.73 3.78
N ASP A 535 -25.07 -34.00 3.96
CA ASP A 535 -23.91 -34.40 4.77
C ASP A 535 -24.33 -34.78 6.20
N GLY A 536 -24.13 -36.05 6.58
CA GLY A 536 -24.32 -36.54 7.94
C GLY A 536 -25.56 -37.41 8.22
N ALA A 537 -26.39 -37.75 7.22
CA ALA A 537 -27.52 -38.66 7.43
C ALA A 537 -27.09 -40.13 7.59
N PHE A 538 -27.79 -40.87 8.46
CA PHE A 538 -27.51 -42.27 8.82
C PHE A 538 -28.53 -43.23 8.18
N VAL A 539 -28.07 -44.35 7.62
CA VAL A 539 -28.94 -45.39 7.02
C VAL A 539 -28.86 -46.67 7.82
N THR A 540 -30.01 -47.19 8.26
CA THR A 540 -30.12 -48.51 8.88
C THR A 540 -30.54 -49.53 7.82
N VAL A 541 -29.70 -50.53 7.56
CA VAL A 541 -30.03 -51.64 6.65
C VAL A 541 -30.43 -52.86 7.46
N GLN A 542 -31.64 -53.39 7.22
CA GLN A 542 -32.11 -54.64 7.82
C GLN A 542 -32.16 -55.74 6.75
N GLY A 543 -31.51 -56.88 7.03
CA GLY A 543 -31.48 -58.03 6.13
C GLY A 543 -31.29 -59.33 6.89
N VAL A 544 -31.69 -60.45 6.28
CA VAL A 544 -31.50 -61.79 6.83
C VAL A 544 -30.41 -62.49 6.03
N VAL A 545 -29.41 -63.03 6.72
CA VAL A 545 -28.34 -63.85 6.12
C VAL A 545 -28.78 -65.31 6.17
N GLY A 546 -28.87 -65.96 5.02
CA GLY A 546 -29.15 -67.40 4.91
C GLY A 546 -28.10 -68.13 4.08
N ARG A 547 -28.04 -69.46 4.22
CA ARG A 547 -27.32 -70.34 3.28
C ARG A 547 -28.36 -71.04 2.39
N GLU A 548 -28.28 -70.80 1.09
CA GLU A 548 -28.97 -71.63 0.09
C GLU A 548 -27.97 -72.67 -0.47
N ALA A 549 -28.45 -73.70 -1.18
CA ALA A 549 -27.62 -74.82 -1.64
C ALA A 549 -26.49 -74.41 -2.61
N THR A 550 -26.54 -73.21 -3.18
CA THR A 550 -25.55 -72.67 -4.12
C THR A 550 -24.57 -71.67 -3.50
N GLY A 551 -24.72 -71.34 -2.20
CA GLY A 551 -23.83 -70.41 -1.50
C GLY A 551 -24.57 -69.49 -0.51
N PRO A 552 -23.82 -68.63 0.22
CA PRO A 552 -24.41 -67.65 1.12
C PRO A 552 -25.17 -66.57 0.33
N VAL A 553 -26.42 -66.27 0.74
CA VAL A 553 -27.28 -65.25 0.10
C VAL A 553 -27.75 -64.25 1.17
N LEU A 554 -27.63 -62.94 0.86
CA LEU A 554 -28.22 -61.86 1.65
C LEU A 554 -29.47 -61.33 0.93
N ARG A 555 -30.64 -61.43 1.56
CA ARG A 555 -31.86 -60.78 1.06
C ARG A 555 -32.18 -59.56 1.93
N VAL A 556 -32.16 -58.37 1.34
CA VAL A 556 -32.48 -57.10 2.01
C VAL A 556 -33.98 -56.87 1.93
N ASN A 557 -34.67 -56.96 3.07
CA ASN A 557 -36.11 -56.73 3.15
C ASN A 557 -36.37 -55.32 3.72
N LYS A 558 -36.41 -54.32 2.83
CA LYS A 558 -36.91 -52.95 3.03
C LYS A 558 -36.05 -52.01 3.91
N SER A 559 -35.82 -50.79 3.42
CA SER A 559 -35.24 -49.67 4.17
C SER A 559 -36.35 -48.79 4.74
N THR A 560 -36.52 -48.76 6.06
CA THR A 560 -37.39 -47.77 6.74
C THR A 560 -36.82 -47.48 8.11
N ASP A 561 -36.13 -46.35 8.25
CA ASP A 561 -36.61 -45.15 8.95
C ASP A 561 -35.42 -44.19 9.21
N MET A 562 -35.64 -42.91 8.87
CA MET A 562 -34.70 -41.81 9.02
C MET A 562 -34.93 -41.12 10.37
N TRP A 563 -33.89 -40.97 11.17
CA TRP A 563 -33.86 -40.05 12.32
C TRP A 563 -32.70 -39.07 12.15
#